data_AF-W6KQI8-F1
#
_entry.id   AF-W6KQI8-F1
#
_cell.length_a   1.000
_cell.length_b   1.000
_cell.length_c   1.000
_cell.angle_alpha   90.00
_cell.angle_beta   90.00
_cell.angle_gamma   90.00
#
_symmetry.space_group_name_H-M   'P 1'
#
loop_
_entity.id
_entity.type
_entity.pdbx_description
1 polymer ?
#
loop_
_entity_poly.entity_id
_entity_poly.type
_entity_poly.pdbx_seq_one_letter_code
_entity_poly.pdbx_strand_id
1 'polypeptide(L)'
;MLSINALSAECKKELPYHAPFPQQVKDAISCDVCTHALANLAIQVQAVREEKESKSLKLNEEDVLEIMDELCTPFTTRGEWIRRIVLKIPLSPTTTTNASSGIESRGYIDVLDFFAVCKRTCRSVEEACQALMDNEGMDHLSSIILANAKKFDNIADLKLVNKMAREICQPLDFCMAHMKYKEKLEHDLNKPTPDGSLLEQILSDKAEEITEDDLRLERTIYSSRDDAEEEPDIFSKEDMQKLVEAFKTRNPDMAKEVDPKAADLNKEEFEELHRVANEEHGDM
;
A
#
# COMPACT_ATOMS: atom_id res chain seq x y z
N MET A 1 24.78 -0.19 -45.16
CA MET A 1 24.19 -1.41 -44.58
C MET A 1 24.28 -1.27 -43.06
N LEU A 2 23.21 -0.77 -42.44
CA LEU A 2 23.13 -0.58 -40.99
C LEU A 2 22.66 -1.90 -40.37
N SER A 3 23.46 -2.41 -39.44
CA SER A 3 23.28 -3.69 -38.76
C SER A 3 21.93 -3.75 -38.04
N ILE A 4 21.13 -4.76 -38.39
CA ILE A 4 19.87 -5.15 -37.74
C ILE A 4 20.21 -5.89 -36.42
N ASN A 5 20.93 -5.22 -35.51
CA ASN A 5 21.29 -5.78 -34.19
C ASN A 5 20.96 -4.81 -33.03
N ALA A 6 20.29 -3.68 -33.29
CA ALA A 6 19.90 -2.71 -32.27
C ALA A 6 18.44 -2.83 -31.79
N LEU A 7 17.67 -3.81 -32.29
CA LEU A 7 16.25 -3.99 -31.97
C LEU A 7 15.96 -5.15 -30.99
N SER A 8 16.96 -5.56 -30.20
CA SER A 8 16.75 -6.46 -29.04
C SER A 8 17.13 -5.81 -27.72
N ALA A 9 17.12 -4.47 -27.66
CA ALA A 9 17.00 -3.78 -26.39
C ALA A 9 15.62 -4.14 -25.83
N GLU A 10 15.63 -4.96 -24.79
CA GLU A 10 14.49 -5.51 -24.07
C GLU A 10 13.40 -4.46 -23.89
N CYS A 11 12.30 -4.56 -24.66
CA CYS A 11 10.99 -4.12 -24.19
C CYS A 11 10.56 -5.04 -23.04
N LYS A 12 11.31 -5.06 -21.94
CA LYS A 12 10.74 -5.38 -20.64
C LYS A 12 9.87 -4.17 -20.34
N LYS A 13 8.55 -4.36 -20.45
CA LYS A 13 7.60 -3.40 -19.91
C LYS A 13 8.04 -3.23 -18.46
N GLU A 14 8.56 -2.05 -18.10
CA GLU A 14 8.79 -1.76 -16.69
C GLU A 14 7.42 -1.94 -16.03
N LEU A 15 7.25 -3.05 -15.32
CA LEU A 15 6.07 -3.24 -14.48
C LEU A 15 5.99 -1.98 -13.65
N PRO A 16 4.83 -1.30 -13.58
CA PRO A 16 4.72 -0.08 -12.84
C PRO A 16 5.33 -0.34 -11.46
N TYR A 17 6.32 0.44 -11.07
CA TYR A 17 7.11 0.22 -9.84
C TYR A 17 6.21 0.12 -8.59
N HIS A 18 4.95 0.53 -8.73
CA HIS A 18 3.89 0.58 -7.73
C HIS A 18 2.71 -0.36 -8.00
N ALA A 19 2.77 -1.27 -8.98
CA ALA A 19 1.68 -2.24 -9.20
C ALA A 19 1.77 -3.40 -8.18
N PRO A 20 0.65 -3.86 -7.60
CA PRO A 20 0.64 -5.01 -6.71
C PRO A 20 1.16 -6.28 -7.41
N PHE A 21 1.50 -7.28 -6.62
CA PHE A 21 1.74 -8.62 -7.14
C PHE A 21 0.43 -9.29 -7.59
N PRO A 22 0.51 -10.29 -8.48
CA PRO A 22 -0.66 -11.05 -8.92
C PRO A 22 -1.43 -11.69 -7.75
N GLN A 23 -2.71 -11.98 -7.97
CA GLN A 23 -3.64 -12.50 -6.96
C GLN A 23 -3.09 -13.71 -6.17
N GLN A 24 -2.37 -14.61 -6.83
CA GLN A 24 -1.76 -15.78 -6.16
C GLN A 24 -0.78 -15.41 -5.03
N VAL A 25 -0.09 -14.27 -5.11
CA VAL A 25 0.75 -13.77 -4.00
C VAL A 25 -0.14 -13.24 -2.89
N LYS A 26 -1.13 -12.40 -3.23
CA LYS A 26 -2.09 -11.83 -2.28
C LYS A 26 -2.82 -12.92 -1.50
N ASP A 27 -3.38 -13.93 -2.18
CA ASP A 27 -4.05 -15.08 -1.56
C ASP A 27 -3.14 -15.82 -0.55
N ALA A 28 -1.86 -15.97 -0.89
CA ALA A 28 -0.90 -16.68 -0.05
C ALA A 28 -0.47 -15.88 1.18
N ILE A 29 -0.61 -14.54 1.17
CA ILE A 29 -0.26 -13.68 2.30
C ILE A 29 -1.47 -13.19 3.10
N SER A 30 -2.70 -13.23 2.58
CA SER A 30 -3.89 -12.67 3.24
C SER A 30 -4.08 -13.13 4.68
N CYS A 31 -3.79 -14.40 5.00
CA CYS A 31 -3.91 -14.89 6.37
C CYS A 31 -2.84 -14.32 7.31
N ASP A 32 -1.61 -14.21 6.81
CA ASP A 32 -0.49 -13.57 7.51
C ASP A 32 -0.82 -12.07 7.73
N VAL A 33 -1.29 -11.38 6.67
CA VAL A 33 -1.76 -9.98 6.73
C VAL A 33 -2.86 -9.78 7.77
N CYS A 34 -3.86 -10.66 7.86
CA CYS A 34 -4.91 -10.56 8.87
C CYS A 34 -4.34 -10.58 10.30
N THR A 35 -3.41 -11.50 10.56
CA THR A 35 -2.79 -11.62 11.87
C THR A 35 -1.99 -10.36 12.22
N HIS A 36 -1.25 -9.81 11.27
CA HIS A 36 -0.47 -8.57 11.46
C HIS A 36 -1.36 -7.33 11.59
N ALA A 37 -2.42 -7.20 10.78
CA ALA A 37 -3.37 -6.11 10.87
C ALA A 37 -4.04 -6.09 12.25
N LEU A 38 -4.46 -7.26 12.75
CA LEU A 38 -5.07 -7.38 14.07
C LEU A 38 -4.10 -7.04 15.21
N ALA A 39 -2.83 -7.44 15.09
CA ALA A 39 -1.81 -7.06 16.06
C ALA A 39 -1.59 -5.55 16.10
N ASN A 40 -1.51 -4.90 14.94
CA ASN A 40 -1.38 -3.45 14.84
C ASN A 40 -2.62 -2.72 15.35
N LEU A 41 -3.82 -3.21 15.02
CA LEU A 41 -5.07 -2.69 15.55
C LEU A 41 -5.09 -2.72 17.08
N ALA A 42 -4.71 -3.85 17.69
CA ALA A 42 -4.64 -3.98 19.14
C ALA A 42 -3.63 -3.01 19.78
N ILE A 43 -2.44 -2.84 19.17
CA ILE A 43 -1.42 -1.88 19.64
C ILE A 43 -1.96 -0.45 19.60
N GLN A 44 -2.58 -0.06 18.49
CA GLN A 44 -3.07 1.30 18.32
C GLN A 44 -4.28 1.61 19.20
N VAL A 45 -5.20 0.66 19.34
CA VAL A 45 -6.34 0.78 20.27
C VAL A 45 -5.87 0.88 21.71
N GLN A 46 -4.84 0.11 22.09
CA GLN A 46 -4.21 0.22 23.40
C GLN A 46 -3.64 1.63 23.63
N ALA A 47 -2.91 2.18 22.65
CA ALA A 47 -2.34 3.52 22.74
C ALA A 47 -3.42 4.61 22.89
N VAL A 48 -4.50 4.55 22.09
CA VAL A 48 -5.62 5.49 22.20
C VAL A 48 -6.34 5.35 23.53
N ARG A 49 -6.47 4.13 24.06
CA ARG A 49 -7.07 3.90 25.39
C ARG A 49 -6.23 4.56 26.48
N GLU A 50 -4.92 4.37 26.48
CA GLU A 50 -4.01 5.00 27.44
C GLU A 50 -4.06 6.54 27.35
N GLU A 51 -4.10 7.09 26.14
CA GLU A 51 -4.26 8.52 25.93
C GLU A 51 -5.58 9.04 26.52
N LYS A 52 -6.70 8.36 26.25
CA LYS A 52 -8.01 8.74 26.78
C LYS A 52 -8.09 8.61 28.29
N GLU A 53 -7.54 7.55 28.86
CA GLU A 53 -7.49 7.35 30.31
C GLU A 53 -6.72 8.48 31.00
N SER A 54 -5.61 8.96 30.41
CA SER A 54 -4.87 10.13 30.90
C SER A 54 -5.72 11.41 30.95
N LYS A 55 -6.75 11.49 30.10
CA LYS A 55 -7.73 12.58 30.00
C LYS A 55 -9.04 12.28 30.73
N SER A 56 -9.12 11.19 31.50
CA SER A 56 -10.35 10.71 32.16
C SER A 56 -11.52 10.42 31.21
N LEU A 57 -11.21 10.13 29.94
CA LEU A 57 -12.15 9.72 28.91
C LEU A 57 -12.14 8.20 28.77
N LYS A 58 -13.20 7.65 28.16
CA LYS A 58 -13.31 6.21 27.87
C LYS A 58 -13.19 5.96 26.37
N LEU A 59 -12.53 4.87 26.03
CA LEU A 59 -12.55 4.31 24.67
C LEU A 59 -14.00 3.91 24.30
N ASN A 60 -14.45 4.33 23.13
CA ASN A 60 -15.74 4.00 22.53
C ASN A 60 -15.54 3.26 21.20
N GLU A 61 -16.63 2.95 20.49
CA GLU A 61 -16.55 2.22 19.22
C GLU A 61 -16.08 3.08 18.04
N GLU A 62 -16.45 4.37 18.03
CA GLU A 62 -16.01 5.35 17.04
C GLU A 62 -14.49 5.46 17.02
N ASP A 63 -13.84 5.48 18.18
CA ASP A 63 -12.37 5.46 18.29
C ASP A 63 -11.73 4.25 17.61
N VAL A 64 -12.38 3.10 17.68
CA VAL A 64 -11.88 1.87 17.06
C VAL A 64 -12.10 1.90 15.56
N LEU A 65 -13.26 2.40 15.12
CA LEU A 65 -13.59 2.56 13.70
C LEU A 65 -12.62 3.52 13.01
N GLU A 66 -12.34 4.68 13.61
CA GLU A 66 -11.34 5.61 13.08
C GLU A 66 -9.97 4.94 12.90
N ILE A 67 -9.59 4.02 13.79
CA ILE A 67 -8.32 3.29 13.67
C ILE A 67 -8.39 2.32 12.49
N MET A 68 -9.50 1.61 12.36
CA MET A 68 -9.73 0.64 11.28
C MET A 68 -9.74 1.32 9.90
N ASP A 69 -10.32 2.51 9.77
CA ASP A 69 -10.41 3.26 8.51
C ASP A 69 -9.03 3.56 7.91
N GLU A 70 -8.05 3.86 8.76
CA GLU A 70 -6.68 4.16 8.33
C GLU A 70 -5.75 2.92 8.31
N LEU A 71 -6.16 1.81 8.93
CA LEU A 71 -5.28 0.68 9.24
C LEU A 71 -4.69 0.04 7.98
N CYS A 72 -5.42 0.05 6.88
CA CYS A 72 -4.99 -0.56 5.62
C CYS A 72 -4.31 0.42 4.67
N THR A 73 -4.09 1.67 5.07
CA THR A 73 -3.55 2.72 4.20
C THR A 73 -2.09 3.02 4.56
N PRO A 74 -1.10 2.59 3.75
CA PRO A 74 0.31 2.68 4.12
C PRO A 74 0.83 4.12 4.27
N PHE A 75 0.07 5.13 3.84
CA PHE A 75 0.43 6.55 3.91
C PHE A 75 -0.18 7.28 5.11
N THR A 76 -0.84 6.57 6.02
CA THR A 76 -1.35 7.13 7.28
C THR A 76 -0.45 6.71 8.44
N THR A 77 -0.53 7.43 9.56
CA THR A 77 0.20 7.06 10.79
C THR A 77 -0.24 5.69 11.31
N ARG A 78 -1.50 5.31 11.06
CA ARG A 78 -2.07 4.05 11.54
C ARG A 78 -1.82 2.90 10.57
N GLY A 79 -1.69 3.13 9.27
CA GLY A 79 -1.47 2.08 8.27
C GLY A 79 -0.01 1.88 7.86
N GLU A 80 0.92 2.73 8.28
CA GLU A 80 2.34 2.63 7.90
C GLU A 80 3.04 1.32 8.34
N TRP A 81 2.43 0.54 9.24
CA TRP A 81 2.93 -0.80 9.58
C TRP A 81 3.08 -1.69 8.32
N ILE A 82 2.25 -1.46 7.30
CA ILE A 82 2.31 -2.15 6.00
C ILE A 82 3.69 -1.97 5.34
N ARG A 83 4.33 -0.81 5.53
CA ARG A 83 5.66 -0.51 4.96
C ARG A 83 6.79 -1.24 5.65
N ARG A 84 6.52 -1.92 6.76
CA ARG A 84 7.47 -2.77 7.46
C ARG A 84 7.34 -4.23 7.02
N ILE A 85 6.39 -4.55 6.16
CA ILE A 85 6.15 -5.92 5.70
C ILE A 85 6.97 -6.20 4.44
N VAL A 86 7.67 -7.33 4.43
CA VAL A 86 8.40 -7.85 3.26
C VAL A 86 8.02 -9.28 2.95
N LEU A 87 8.08 -9.66 1.68
CA LEU A 87 7.84 -11.04 1.26
C LEU A 87 9.08 -11.89 1.53
N LYS A 88 8.88 -13.00 2.26
CA LYS A 88 9.90 -14.01 2.54
C LYS A 88 9.51 -15.33 1.89
N ILE A 89 10.01 -15.56 0.68
CA ILE A 89 9.81 -16.83 0.00
C ILE A 89 10.92 -17.80 0.41
N PRO A 90 10.60 -19.00 0.94
CA PRO A 90 11.60 -20.01 1.23
C PRO A 90 12.22 -20.54 -0.07
N LEU A 91 13.50 -20.24 -0.27
CA LEU A 91 14.26 -20.60 -1.48
C LEU A 91 14.67 -22.10 -1.52
N SER A 92 14.30 -22.90 -0.52
CA SER A 92 14.58 -24.35 -0.50
C SER A 92 13.59 -25.13 0.37
N PRO A 93 13.07 -26.27 -0.11
CA PRO A 93 12.30 -27.20 0.69
C PRO A 93 13.27 -28.10 1.47
N THR A 94 14.06 -27.56 2.40
CA THR A 94 14.83 -28.39 3.32
C THR A 94 14.91 -27.79 4.71
N THR A 95 14.68 -28.69 5.66
CA THR A 95 14.99 -28.62 7.09
C THR A 95 13.93 -27.98 7.98
N THR A 96 13.09 -28.86 8.52
CA THR A 96 12.51 -28.79 9.86
C THR A 96 13.36 -27.96 10.82
N THR A 97 12.92 -26.74 11.13
CA THR A 97 13.31 -26.06 12.35
C THR A 97 12.39 -26.52 13.47
N ASN A 98 13.02 -26.90 14.57
CA ASN A 98 12.41 -27.53 15.73
C ASN A 98 11.36 -26.63 16.36
N ALA A 99 10.25 -27.25 16.73
CA ALA A 99 9.17 -26.66 17.52
C ALA A 99 9.65 -26.25 18.91
N SER A 100 9.92 -24.96 19.14
CA SER A 100 9.99 -24.40 20.51
C SER A 100 9.91 -22.87 20.61
N SER A 101 9.24 -22.19 19.68
CA SER A 101 8.97 -20.75 19.72
C SER A 101 7.57 -20.49 19.14
N GLY A 102 6.73 -19.79 19.90
CA GLY A 102 5.30 -19.67 19.62
C GLY A 102 5.00 -19.02 18.27
N ILE A 103 4.11 -19.63 17.48
CA ILE A 103 3.61 -19.10 16.20
C ILE A 103 4.72 -18.42 15.38
N GLU A 104 5.93 -19.01 15.33
CA GLU A 104 6.92 -18.59 14.34
C GLU A 104 6.42 -19.09 12.99
N SER A 105 5.90 -18.14 12.23
CA SER A 105 5.21 -18.36 10.99
C SER A 105 6.13 -19.11 10.03
N ARG A 106 5.61 -20.21 9.46
CA ARG A 106 5.92 -20.57 8.08
C ARG A 106 5.29 -19.53 7.13
N GLY A 107 5.44 -18.25 7.47
CA GLY A 107 4.82 -17.11 6.84
C GLY A 107 5.56 -16.75 5.56
N TYR A 108 4.85 -16.18 4.60
CA TYR A 108 5.51 -15.52 3.47
C TYR A 108 5.76 -14.04 3.75
N ILE A 109 5.57 -13.61 4.99
CA ILE A 109 5.78 -12.25 5.46
C ILE A 109 6.87 -12.27 6.55
N ASP A 110 7.77 -11.29 6.48
CA ASP A 110 8.66 -10.88 7.56
C ASP A 110 8.42 -9.41 7.92
N VAL A 111 8.83 -9.00 9.13
CA VAL A 111 8.64 -7.63 9.64
C VAL A 111 10.01 -6.95 9.81
N LEU A 112 10.21 -5.84 9.12
CA LEU A 112 11.39 -4.99 9.20
C LEU A 112 11.41 -4.16 10.49
N ASP A 113 12.61 -3.80 10.93
CA ASP A 113 12.86 -2.85 12.02
C ASP A 113 12.80 -1.37 11.58
N PHE A 114 12.79 -1.11 10.27
CA PHE A 114 12.62 0.21 9.65
C PHE A 114 11.39 0.26 8.73
N PHE A 115 10.97 1.48 8.36
CA PHE A 115 9.93 1.69 7.35
C PHE A 115 10.55 1.70 5.96
N ALA A 116 9.96 0.98 5.01
CA ALA A 116 10.42 0.96 3.63
C ALA A 116 9.60 1.89 2.71
N VAL A 117 10.19 2.26 1.57
CA VAL A 117 9.48 2.84 0.44
C VAL A 117 8.36 1.90 -0.01
N CYS A 118 7.16 2.43 -0.25
CA CYS A 118 6.01 1.62 -0.64
C CYS A 118 6.10 1.15 -2.10
N LYS A 119 6.60 -0.08 -2.29
CA LYS A 119 6.70 -0.77 -3.59
C LYS A 119 5.62 -1.85 -3.74
N ARG A 120 5.87 -2.88 -4.56
CA ARG A 120 4.86 -3.89 -4.94
C ARG A 120 4.39 -4.71 -3.75
N THR A 121 5.29 -5.08 -2.85
CA THR A 121 4.94 -5.79 -1.61
C THR A 121 3.99 -4.96 -0.75
N CYS A 122 4.33 -3.69 -0.49
CA CYS A 122 3.50 -2.76 0.26
C CYS A 122 2.07 -2.67 -0.32
N ARG A 123 1.94 -2.50 -1.64
CA ARG A 123 0.65 -2.46 -2.33
C ARG A 123 -0.12 -3.78 -2.27
N SER A 124 0.58 -4.90 -2.33
CA SER A 124 -0.04 -6.22 -2.22
C SER A 124 -0.61 -6.47 -0.82
N VAL A 125 0.08 -5.96 0.21
CA VAL A 125 -0.36 -6.03 1.60
C VAL A 125 -1.52 -5.06 1.86
N GLU A 126 -1.45 -3.84 1.32
CA GLU A 126 -2.56 -2.87 1.32
C GLU A 126 -3.83 -3.49 0.73
N GLU A 127 -3.77 -4.03 -0.50
CA GLU A 127 -4.93 -4.66 -1.13
C GLU A 127 -5.44 -5.88 -0.36
N ALA A 128 -4.54 -6.70 0.20
CA ALA A 128 -4.92 -7.84 1.03
C ALA A 128 -5.58 -7.40 2.36
N CYS A 129 -5.17 -6.26 2.91
CA CYS A 129 -5.74 -5.66 4.10
C CYS A 129 -7.11 -5.03 3.81
N GLN A 130 -7.26 -4.32 2.70
CA GLN A 130 -8.55 -3.75 2.29
C GLN A 130 -9.59 -4.87 2.06
N ALA A 131 -9.22 -5.90 1.28
CA ALA A 131 -10.09 -7.06 1.07
C ALA A 131 -10.42 -7.82 2.36
N LEU A 132 -9.58 -7.71 3.39
CA LEU A 132 -9.85 -8.23 4.72
C LEU A 132 -10.93 -7.41 5.44
N MET A 133 -10.78 -6.08 5.46
CA MET A 133 -11.73 -5.19 6.12
C MET A 133 -13.10 -5.20 5.44
N ASP A 134 -13.14 -5.41 4.12
CA ASP A 134 -14.37 -5.55 3.33
C ASP A 134 -15.04 -6.94 3.48
N ASN A 135 -14.43 -7.86 4.23
CA ASN A 135 -14.99 -9.20 4.42
C ASN A 135 -16.13 -9.17 5.45
N GLU A 136 -17.27 -9.78 5.14
CA GLU A 136 -18.43 -9.89 6.06
C GLU A 136 -18.06 -10.49 7.43
N GLY A 137 -17.05 -11.34 7.49
CA GLY A 137 -16.52 -11.89 8.74
C GLY A 137 -15.88 -10.85 9.68
N MET A 138 -15.63 -9.63 9.20
CA MET A 138 -15.04 -8.51 9.93
C MET A 138 -16.04 -7.44 10.36
N ASP A 139 -17.32 -7.56 10.02
CA ASP A 139 -18.37 -6.57 10.34
C ASP A 139 -18.47 -6.27 11.85
N HIS A 140 -18.08 -7.22 12.70
CA HIS A 140 -18.12 -7.09 14.16
C HIS A 140 -16.76 -6.84 14.79
N LEU A 141 -15.71 -6.60 14.00
CA LEU A 141 -14.35 -6.45 14.48
C LEU A 141 -14.22 -5.30 15.49
N SER A 142 -14.78 -4.12 15.19
CA SER A 142 -14.77 -2.94 16.08
C SER A 142 -15.32 -3.28 17.47
N SER A 143 -16.49 -3.92 17.50
CA SER A 143 -17.19 -4.35 18.71
C SER A 143 -16.40 -5.42 19.48
N ILE A 144 -15.80 -6.40 18.80
CA ILE A 144 -14.96 -7.45 19.42
C ILE A 144 -13.72 -6.82 20.08
N ILE A 145 -13.05 -5.93 19.37
CA ILE A 145 -11.86 -5.23 19.86
C ILE A 145 -12.20 -4.38 21.07
N LEU A 146 -13.26 -3.57 20.99
CA LEU A 146 -13.72 -2.75 22.11
C LEU A 146 -14.10 -3.60 23.34
N ALA A 147 -14.77 -4.74 23.15
CA ALA A 147 -15.13 -5.65 24.23
C ALA A 147 -13.88 -6.23 24.92
N ASN A 148 -12.87 -6.63 24.16
CA ASN A 148 -11.60 -7.10 24.72
C ASN A 148 -10.84 -5.96 25.43
N ALA A 149 -10.83 -4.75 24.87
CA ALA A 149 -10.16 -3.58 25.45
C ALA A 149 -10.77 -3.16 26.80
N LYS A 150 -12.07 -3.40 26.99
CA LYS A 150 -12.77 -3.18 28.27
C LYS A 150 -12.53 -4.29 29.30
N LYS A 151 -12.21 -5.50 28.83
CA LYS A 151 -12.09 -6.70 29.68
C LYS A 151 -10.67 -6.91 30.18
N PHE A 152 -9.67 -6.54 29.38
CA PHE A 152 -8.27 -6.84 29.65
C PHE A 152 -7.45 -5.57 29.84
N ASP A 153 -6.55 -5.60 30.83
CA ASP A 153 -5.69 -4.45 31.17
C ASP A 153 -4.69 -4.10 30.06
N ASN A 154 -4.39 -4.99 29.13
CA ASN A 154 -3.58 -4.70 27.95
C ASN A 154 -4.10 -5.50 26.75
N ILE A 155 -4.76 -4.83 25.81
CA ILE A 155 -5.27 -5.51 24.60
C ILE A 155 -4.13 -5.89 23.63
N ALA A 156 -2.99 -5.20 23.70
CA ALA A 156 -1.80 -5.48 22.90
C ALA A 156 -0.94 -6.63 23.45
N ASP A 157 -1.36 -7.31 24.53
CA ASP A 157 -0.66 -8.49 25.03
C ASP A 157 -0.59 -9.59 23.95
N LEU A 158 0.61 -10.10 23.71
CA LEU A 158 0.87 -11.07 22.62
C LEU A 158 0.00 -12.34 22.72
N LYS A 159 -0.30 -12.83 23.93
CA LYS A 159 -1.13 -14.04 24.08
C LYS A 159 -2.58 -13.73 23.73
N LEU A 160 -3.06 -12.55 24.10
CA LEU A 160 -4.41 -12.09 23.76
C LEU A 160 -4.55 -11.82 22.26
N VAL A 161 -3.60 -11.10 21.65
CA VAL A 161 -3.55 -10.88 20.19
C VAL A 161 -3.56 -12.20 19.43
N ASN A 162 -2.71 -13.16 19.82
CA ASN A 162 -2.68 -14.49 19.22
C ASN A 162 -3.96 -15.30 19.45
N LYS A 163 -4.71 -15.01 20.52
CA LYS A 163 -6.02 -15.62 20.74
C LYS A 163 -7.06 -14.98 19.80
N MET A 164 -7.11 -13.65 19.74
CA MET A 164 -8.03 -12.93 18.84
C MET A 164 -7.76 -13.29 17.38
N ALA A 165 -6.51 -13.41 16.95
CA ALA A 165 -6.16 -13.83 15.58
C ALA A 165 -6.71 -15.22 15.26
N ARG A 166 -6.73 -16.14 16.22
CA ARG A 166 -7.32 -17.47 16.04
C ARG A 166 -8.85 -17.44 16.00
N GLU A 167 -9.47 -16.53 16.75
CA GLU A 167 -10.94 -16.41 16.78
C GLU A 167 -11.48 -15.65 15.57
N ILE A 168 -10.72 -14.68 15.05
CA ILE A 168 -11.16 -13.74 14.01
C ILE A 168 -10.60 -14.14 12.64
N CYS A 169 -9.28 -14.32 12.52
CA CYS A 169 -8.67 -14.59 11.22
C CYS A 169 -8.86 -16.04 10.76
N GLN A 170 -8.62 -17.03 11.62
CA GLN A 170 -8.62 -18.45 11.20
C GLN A 170 -9.93 -18.95 10.59
N PRO A 171 -11.12 -18.53 11.03
CA PRO A 171 -12.39 -18.95 10.43
C PRO A 171 -12.62 -18.41 9.01
N LEU A 172 -11.85 -17.42 8.56
CA LEU A 172 -12.01 -16.81 7.24
C LEU A 172 -11.56 -17.76 6.14
N ASP A 173 -12.27 -17.77 5.03
CA ASP A 173 -12.05 -18.72 3.92
C ASP A 173 -10.60 -18.73 3.42
N PHE A 174 -9.98 -17.55 3.29
CA PHE A 174 -8.59 -17.45 2.83
C PHE A 174 -7.58 -17.97 3.87
N CYS A 175 -7.91 -17.90 5.16
CA CYS A 175 -7.10 -18.49 6.22
C CYS A 175 -7.28 -20.01 6.29
N MET A 176 -8.48 -20.53 6.09
CA MET A 176 -8.72 -21.97 6.00
C MET A 176 -8.00 -22.60 4.79
N ALA A 177 -7.93 -21.88 3.67
CA ALA A 177 -7.25 -22.30 2.45
C ALA A 177 -5.75 -21.90 2.39
N HIS A 178 -5.20 -21.33 3.46
CA HIS A 178 -3.87 -20.71 3.48
C HIS A 178 -2.75 -21.63 2.98
N MET A 179 -2.70 -22.88 3.45
CA MET A 179 -1.68 -23.85 3.00
C MET A 179 -1.79 -24.17 1.51
N LYS A 180 -3.02 -24.28 0.99
CA LYS A 180 -3.27 -24.54 -0.44
C LYS A 180 -2.81 -23.35 -1.29
N TYR A 181 -3.01 -22.12 -0.83
CA TYR A 181 -2.50 -20.93 -1.52
C TYR A 181 -0.98 -20.86 -1.52
N LYS A 182 -0.34 -21.25 -0.41
CA LYS A 182 1.12 -21.33 -0.32
C LYS A 182 1.70 -22.35 -1.29
N GLU A 183 1.17 -23.56 -1.30
CA GLU A 183 1.57 -24.61 -2.25
C GLU A 183 1.38 -24.18 -3.71
N LYS A 184 0.26 -23.51 -4.01
CA LYS A 184 0.00 -22.95 -5.35
C LYS A 184 1.02 -21.87 -5.71
N LEU A 185 1.31 -20.94 -4.79
CA LEU A 185 2.31 -19.91 -5.04
C LEU A 185 3.67 -20.53 -5.31
N GLU A 186 4.13 -21.47 -4.46
CA GLU A 186 5.40 -22.22 -4.63
C GLU A 186 5.55 -22.85 -6.02
N HIS A 187 4.49 -23.49 -6.52
CA HIS A 187 4.46 -24.05 -7.86
C HIS A 187 4.56 -22.97 -8.96
N ASP A 188 3.98 -21.79 -8.71
CA ASP A 188 3.87 -20.72 -9.69
C ASP A 188 5.10 -19.79 -9.70
N LEU A 189 5.94 -19.83 -8.66
CA LEU A 189 7.12 -18.97 -8.50
C LEU A 189 8.05 -18.96 -9.71
N ASN A 190 8.35 -20.14 -10.26
CA ASN A 190 9.31 -20.32 -11.34
C ASN A 190 8.65 -20.35 -12.73
N LYS A 191 7.34 -20.13 -12.83
CA LYS A 191 6.66 -20.10 -14.13
C LYS A 191 7.15 -18.91 -14.95
N PRO A 192 7.56 -19.12 -16.22
CA PRO A 192 8.01 -18.03 -17.06
C PRO A 192 6.83 -17.11 -17.43
N THR A 193 7.03 -15.81 -17.27
CA THR A 193 6.12 -14.77 -17.78
C THR A 193 6.91 -13.80 -18.67
N PRO A 194 6.25 -12.96 -19.49
CA PRO A 194 6.95 -11.95 -20.29
C PRO A 194 7.88 -11.03 -19.48
N ASP A 195 7.57 -10.82 -18.19
CA ASP A 195 8.30 -9.92 -17.29
C ASP A 195 9.27 -10.68 -16.35
N GLY A 196 9.62 -11.92 -16.69
CA GLY A 196 10.40 -12.82 -15.82
C GLY A 196 9.53 -13.66 -14.89
N SER A 197 10.14 -14.57 -14.17
CA SER A 197 9.43 -15.41 -13.19
C SER A 197 8.90 -14.58 -12.02
N LEU A 198 7.86 -15.06 -11.35
CA LEU A 198 7.32 -14.39 -10.17
C LEU A 198 8.36 -14.33 -9.04
N LEU A 199 9.20 -15.35 -8.92
CA LEU A 199 10.33 -15.36 -7.99
C LEU A 199 11.31 -14.23 -8.27
N GLU A 200 11.73 -14.03 -9.52
CA GLU A 200 12.63 -12.93 -9.91
C GLU A 200 12.01 -11.57 -9.59
N GLN A 201 10.71 -11.41 -9.88
CA GLN A 201 9.99 -10.19 -9.55
C GLN A 201 9.98 -9.91 -8.04
N ILE A 202 9.69 -10.92 -7.22
CA ILE A 202 9.68 -10.76 -5.75
C ILE A 202 11.09 -10.49 -5.21
N LEU A 203 12.12 -11.18 -5.72
CA LEU A 203 13.51 -10.94 -5.32
C LEU A 203 14.03 -9.56 -5.77
N SER A 204 13.45 -8.99 -6.83
CA SER A 204 13.77 -7.65 -7.30
C SER A 204 13.08 -6.54 -6.50
N ASP A 205 11.97 -6.84 -5.82
CA ASP A 205 11.22 -5.91 -4.97
C ASP A 205 11.89 -5.74 -3.59
N LYS A 206 13.17 -5.34 -3.61
CA LYS A 206 13.95 -5.15 -2.39
C LYS A 206 13.43 -3.96 -1.60
N ALA A 207 13.28 -4.17 -0.30
CA ALA A 207 12.99 -3.10 0.65
C ALA A 207 14.14 -2.09 0.68
N GLU A 208 13.77 -0.83 0.57
CA GLU A 208 14.66 0.32 0.68
C GLU A 208 14.10 1.19 1.80
N GLU A 209 14.96 1.55 2.76
CA GLU A 209 14.57 2.38 3.89
C GLU A 209 14.13 3.77 3.40
N ILE A 210 12.99 4.23 3.92
CA ILE A 210 12.51 5.60 3.71
C ILE A 210 12.94 6.45 4.90
N THR A 211 13.38 7.69 4.64
CA THR A 211 13.73 8.62 5.71
C THR A 211 12.47 9.10 6.45
N GLU A 212 12.63 9.53 7.70
CA GLU A 212 11.50 10.08 8.49
C GLU A 212 10.90 11.33 7.83
N ASP A 213 11.74 12.18 7.22
CA ASP A 213 11.29 13.37 6.50
C ASP A 213 10.49 13.02 5.25
N ASP A 214 10.94 12.04 4.46
CA ASP A 214 10.22 11.58 3.27
C ASP A 214 8.90 10.89 3.66
N LEU A 215 8.93 10.07 4.72
CA LEU A 215 7.72 9.44 5.27
C LEU A 215 6.69 10.50 5.66
N ARG A 216 7.10 11.53 6.40
CA ARG A 216 6.23 12.65 6.81
C ARG A 216 5.70 13.43 5.61
N LEU A 217 6.55 13.68 4.61
CA LEU A 217 6.16 14.35 3.36
C LEU A 217 5.08 13.55 2.63
N GLU A 218 5.25 12.24 2.47
CA GLU A 218 4.26 11.38 1.84
C GLU A 218 2.94 11.34 2.59
N ARG A 219 2.95 11.30 3.93
CA ARG A 219 1.72 11.41 4.74
C ARG A 219 1.00 12.73 4.49
N THR A 220 1.76 13.83 4.42
CA THR A 220 1.22 15.16 4.16
C THR A 220 0.57 15.22 2.78
N ILE A 221 1.28 14.76 1.74
CA ILE A 221 0.76 14.68 0.36
C ILE A 221 -0.52 13.83 0.33
N TYR A 222 -0.54 12.70 1.03
CA TYR A 222 -1.72 11.83 1.10
C TYR A 222 -2.91 12.53 1.77
N SER A 223 -2.72 13.12 2.96
CA SER A 223 -3.78 13.86 3.65
C SER A 223 -4.33 15.04 2.83
N SER A 224 -3.47 15.73 2.07
CA SER A 224 -3.90 16.80 1.17
C SER A 224 -4.70 16.30 -0.05
N ARG A 225 -4.62 15.01 -0.38
CA ARG A 225 -5.45 14.38 -1.42
C ARG A 225 -6.81 13.95 -0.88
N ASP A 226 -6.90 13.52 0.37
CA ASP A 226 -8.21 13.18 0.97
C ASP A 226 -9.07 14.44 1.20
N ASP A 227 -8.44 15.59 1.47
CA ASP A 227 -9.12 16.90 1.57
C ASP A 227 -9.44 17.53 0.20
N ALA A 228 -8.90 16.98 -0.89
CA ALA A 228 -9.15 17.41 -2.25
C ALA A 228 -9.97 16.34 -2.98
N GLU A 229 -11.26 16.57 -3.22
CA GLU A 229 -12.11 15.69 -4.05
C GLU A 229 -11.62 15.52 -5.52
N GLU A 230 -10.40 15.94 -5.86
CA GLU A 230 -9.83 15.83 -7.18
C GLU A 230 -8.46 15.11 -7.12
N GLU A 231 -8.38 13.96 -7.79
CA GLU A 231 -7.11 13.33 -8.11
C GLU A 231 -6.18 14.38 -8.76
N PRO A 232 -4.89 14.45 -8.37
CA PRO A 232 -3.97 15.36 -9.03
C PRO A 232 -3.82 14.94 -10.50
N ASP A 233 -4.11 15.85 -11.42
CA ASP A 233 -3.96 15.63 -12.85
C ASP A 233 -2.47 15.33 -13.18
N ILE A 234 -2.17 14.05 -13.46
CA ILE A 234 -0.80 13.61 -13.79
C ILE A 234 -0.55 13.86 -15.28
N PHE A 235 0.05 15.00 -15.60
CA PHE A 235 0.49 15.31 -16.97
C PHE A 235 1.82 14.65 -17.29
N SER A 236 1.91 13.96 -18.43
CA SER A 236 3.20 13.49 -18.94
C SER A 236 4.06 14.67 -19.43
N LYS A 237 5.36 14.41 -19.66
CA LYS A 237 6.25 15.42 -20.26
C LYS A 237 5.76 15.89 -21.64
N GLU A 238 5.13 15.00 -22.41
CA GLU A 238 4.56 15.34 -23.72
C GLU A 238 3.29 16.18 -23.58
N ASP A 239 2.48 15.92 -22.55
CA ASP A 239 1.26 16.69 -22.25
C ASP A 239 1.62 18.12 -21.81
N MET A 240 2.63 18.26 -20.94
CA MET A 240 3.15 19.57 -20.55
C MET A 240 3.68 20.37 -21.76
N GLN A 241 4.36 19.71 -22.71
CA GLN A 241 4.82 20.37 -23.94
C GLN A 241 3.65 20.83 -24.82
N LYS A 242 2.59 20.03 -24.93
CA LYS A 242 1.38 20.40 -25.68
C LYS A 242 0.61 21.53 -25.01
N LEU A 243 0.51 21.54 -23.69
CA LEU A 243 -0.10 22.64 -22.92
C LEU A 243 0.65 23.95 -23.14
N VAL A 244 1.99 23.93 -23.03
CA VAL A 244 2.83 25.10 -23.32
C VAL A 244 2.62 25.60 -24.75
N GLU A 245 2.56 24.70 -25.74
CA GLU A 245 2.30 25.06 -27.14
C GLU A 245 0.89 25.63 -27.34
N ALA A 246 -0.12 25.08 -26.65
CA ALA A 246 -1.49 25.58 -26.68
C ALA A 246 -1.59 27.02 -26.15
N PHE A 247 -0.91 27.32 -25.04
CA PHE A 247 -0.83 28.68 -24.51
C PHE A 247 -0.04 29.61 -25.42
N LYS A 248 1.10 29.19 -25.99
CA LYS A 248 1.87 29.98 -26.97
C LYS A 248 1.08 30.34 -28.22
N THR A 249 0.35 29.37 -28.77
CA THR A 249 -0.44 29.54 -30.00
C THR A 249 -1.82 30.16 -29.75
N ARG A 250 -2.15 30.47 -28.50
CA ARG A 250 -3.45 30.98 -28.05
C ARG A 250 -4.61 30.09 -28.47
N ASN A 251 -4.40 28.78 -28.42
CA ASN A 251 -5.37 27.78 -28.84
C ASN A 251 -6.02 27.13 -27.60
N PRO A 252 -7.17 27.64 -27.12
CA PRO A 252 -7.82 27.11 -25.92
C PRO A 252 -8.38 25.71 -26.13
N ASP A 253 -8.70 25.32 -27.36
CA ASP A 253 -9.25 23.99 -27.63
C ASP A 253 -8.14 22.93 -27.56
N MET A 254 -6.91 23.27 -27.95
CA MET A 254 -5.72 22.43 -27.75
C MET A 254 -5.34 22.32 -26.27
N ALA A 255 -5.55 23.37 -25.47
CA ALA A 255 -5.34 23.32 -24.03
C ALA A 255 -6.35 22.37 -23.35
N LYS A 256 -7.63 22.43 -23.77
CA LYS A 256 -8.71 21.55 -23.28
C LYS A 256 -8.53 20.08 -23.63
N GLU A 257 -7.90 19.77 -24.77
CA GLU A 257 -7.59 18.39 -25.15
C GLU A 257 -6.60 17.72 -24.20
N VAL A 258 -5.78 18.52 -23.52
CA VAL A 258 -4.76 18.03 -22.59
C VAL A 258 -5.20 18.19 -21.13
N ASP A 259 -5.77 19.35 -20.79
CA ASP A 259 -6.35 19.65 -19.49
C ASP A 259 -7.80 20.16 -19.67
N PRO A 260 -8.82 19.32 -19.40
CA PRO A 260 -10.23 19.72 -19.49
C PRO A 260 -10.58 20.94 -18.63
N LYS A 261 -9.85 21.21 -17.53
CA LYS A 261 -10.06 22.38 -16.65
C LYS A 261 -9.56 23.67 -17.29
N ALA A 262 -8.79 23.61 -18.38
CA ALA A 262 -8.45 24.78 -19.19
C ALA A 262 -9.70 25.46 -19.80
N ALA A 263 -10.86 24.80 -19.78
CA ALA A 263 -12.15 25.40 -20.16
C ALA A 263 -12.66 26.44 -19.15
N ASP A 264 -12.21 26.37 -17.90
CA ASP A 264 -12.66 27.24 -16.80
C ASP A 264 -11.82 28.52 -16.71
N LEU A 265 -10.70 28.58 -17.44
CA LEU A 265 -9.87 29.78 -17.52
C LEU A 265 -10.61 30.92 -18.18
N ASN A 266 -10.67 32.05 -17.48
CA ASN A 266 -11.17 33.29 -18.07
C ASN A 266 -10.11 33.91 -19.01
N LYS A 267 -10.54 34.91 -19.78
CA LYS A 267 -9.69 35.53 -20.81
C LYS A 267 -8.42 36.19 -20.24
N GLU A 268 -8.49 36.73 -19.02
CA GLU A 268 -7.34 37.38 -18.37
C GLU A 268 -6.33 36.34 -17.88
N GLU A 269 -6.82 35.24 -17.28
CA GLU A 269 -6.01 34.10 -16.86
C GLU A 269 -5.32 33.42 -18.04
N PHE A 270 -6.02 33.27 -19.16
CA PHE A 270 -5.46 32.67 -20.37
C PHE A 270 -4.38 33.55 -21.03
N GLU A 271 -4.55 34.89 -21.03
CA GLU A 271 -3.52 35.83 -21.50
C GLU A 271 -2.29 35.84 -20.59
N GLU A 272 -2.48 35.68 -19.27
CA GLU A 272 -1.38 35.57 -18.33
C GLU A 272 -0.56 34.29 -18.56
N LEU A 273 -1.22 33.15 -18.78
CA LEU A 273 -0.56 31.89 -19.12
C LEU A 273 0.15 31.94 -20.47
N HIS A 274 -0.43 32.63 -21.46
CA HIS A 274 0.25 32.91 -22.72
C HIS A 274 1.52 33.76 -22.52
N ARG A 275 1.48 34.74 -21.62
CA ARG A 275 2.65 35.56 -21.30
C ARG A 275 3.75 34.73 -20.63
N VAL A 276 3.43 33.96 -19.59
CA VAL A 276 4.37 33.08 -18.88
C VAL A 276 4.99 32.04 -19.82
N ALA A 277 4.18 31.40 -20.68
CA ALA A 277 4.66 30.42 -21.65
C ALA A 277 5.64 30.99 -22.70
N ASN A 278 5.54 32.29 -23.00
CA ASN A 278 6.47 32.99 -23.88
C ASN A 278 7.72 33.50 -23.14
N GLU A 279 7.61 33.78 -21.84
CA GLU A 279 8.73 34.23 -21.00
C GLU A 279 9.69 33.07 -20.65
N GLU A 280 9.20 31.86 -20.40
CA GLU A 280 10.06 30.70 -20.07
C GLU A 280 10.93 30.18 -21.24
N HIS A 281 10.76 30.67 -22.47
CA HIS A 281 11.59 30.31 -23.64
C HIS A 281 12.15 31.53 -24.40
N GLY A 282 12.05 32.74 -23.82
CA GLY A 282 12.68 33.95 -24.34
C GLY A 282 14.04 34.20 -23.66
N ASP A 283 15.12 33.84 -24.35
CA ASP A 283 16.53 34.23 -24.12
C ASP A 283 17.17 33.93 -22.75
N MET A 284 17.86 32.78 -22.70
CA MET A 284 19.33 32.78 -22.56
C MET A 284 19.95 32.22 -23.82
#